data_AF-C9LVA2-F1
#
_entry.id   AF-C9LVA2-F1
#
_cell.length_a   1.000
_cell.length_b   1.000
_cell.length_c   1.000
_cell.angle_alpha   90.00
_cell.angle_beta   90.00
_cell.angle_gamma   90.00
#
_symmetry.space_group_name_H-M   'P 1'
#
loop_
_entity.id
_entity.type
_entity.pdbx_description
1 polymer ?
#
loop_
_entity_poly.entity_id
_entity_poly.type
_entity_poly.pdbx_seq_one_letter_code
_entity_poly.pdbx_strand_id
1 'polypeptide(L)'
;MLLFLPGIIAFIIIDNLTIHKETKLHHWVIYSFLLGFASYFPWTLLCEVHAVVYGGNSFSKFLSLLVNYDATINFYEVFIATMFSVVLGLCITKIINRRLLFKAASVLRVSDKFPEVDAWVNCLACYNPVWVRVRDIEHNRIYQGRLASTSDPTERDGIVLEETVIYNEQGMKLYQVPVVYIPKKMEDVIIEFI
;
A
#
# COMPACT_ATOMS: atom_id res chain seq x y z
N MET A 1 6.49 16.89 -21.16
CA MET A 1 7.30 16.05 -20.25
C MET A 1 7.15 16.52 -18.80
N LEU A 2 7.54 17.75 -18.44
CA LEU A 2 7.41 18.26 -17.05
C LEU A 2 5.98 18.25 -16.47
N LEU A 3 4.95 18.35 -17.32
CA LEU A 3 3.55 18.28 -16.90
C LEU A 3 3.20 16.99 -16.13
N PHE A 4 3.90 15.88 -16.43
CA PHE A 4 3.64 14.55 -15.84
C PHE A 4 4.44 14.28 -14.57
N LEU A 5 5.37 15.17 -14.20
CA LEU A 5 6.22 15.02 -13.03
C LEU A 5 5.44 14.81 -11.71
N PRO A 6 4.34 15.55 -11.44
CA PRO A 6 3.50 15.28 -10.26
C PRO A 6 2.98 13.84 -10.23
N GLY A 7 2.51 13.34 -11.37
CA GLY A 7 1.92 12.01 -11.47
C GLY A 7 2.92 10.88 -11.27
N ILE A 8 4.13 11.03 -11.81
CA ILE A 8 5.24 10.08 -11.60
C ILE A 8 5.61 10.01 -10.12
N ILE A 9 5.70 11.16 -9.44
CA ILE A 9 6.04 11.21 -8.00
C ILE A 9 4.96 10.53 -7.16
N ALA A 10 3.68 10.85 -7.40
CA ALA A 10 2.59 10.18 -6.72
C ALA A 10 2.61 8.67 -6.95
N PHE A 11 2.89 8.24 -8.19
CA PHE A 11 2.98 6.82 -8.52
C PHE A 11 4.12 6.12 -7.76
N ILE A 12 5.32 6.69 -7.75
CA ILE A 12 6.48 6.15 -7.03
C ILE A 12 6.17 5.98 -5.54
N ILE A 13 5.48 6.94 -4.92
CA ILE A 13 5.07 6.85 -3.51
C ILE A 13 4.11 5.68 -3.29
N ILE A 14 3.14 5.49 -4.17
CA ILE A 14 2.16 4.40 -4.07
C ILE A 14 2.86 3.04 -4.26
N ASP A 15 3.68 2.92 -5.30
CA ASP A 15 4.37 1.69 -5.69
C ASP A 15 5.34 1.20 -4.58
N ASN A 16 6.03 2.13 -3.89
CA ASN A 16 6.95 1.77 -2.81
C ASN A 16 6.27 1.50 -1.46
N LEU A 17 5.08 2.05 -1.21
CA LEU A 17 4.42 1.97 0.11
C LEU A 17 3.21 1.03 0.14
N THR A 18 2.91 0.36 -0.96
CA THR A 18 1.81 -0.60 -1.04
C THR A 18 2.34 -1.95 -1.51
N ILE A 19 1.71 -3.03 -1.03
CA ILE A 19 2.05 -4.39 -1.45
C ILE A 19 1.13 -4.73 -2.63
N HIS A 20 1.71 -4.92 -3.81
CA HIS A 20 0.99 -5.37 -5.00
C HIS A 20 1.91 -6.15 -5.92
N LYS A 21 1.31 -6.87 -6.88
CA LYS A 21 2.07 -7.51 -7.95
C LYS A 21 2.83 -6.48 -8.77
N GLU A 22 3.96 -6.89 -9.35
CA GLU A 22 4.74 -6.01 -10.23
C GLU A 22 3.85 -5.38 -11.31
N THR A 23 3.94 -4.07 -11.44
CA THR A 23 3.17 -3.31 -12.41
C THR A 23 3.88 -3.32 -13.76
N LYS A 24 3.15 -3.66 -14.83
CA LYS A 24 3.71 -3.63 -16.19
C LYS A 24 3.93 -2.17 -16.63
N LEU A 25 4.95 -1.92 -17.47
CA LEU A 25 5.31 -0.57 -17.93
C LEU A 25 4.13 0.27 -18.47
N HIS A 26 3.20 -0.33 -19.22
CA HIS A 26 2.03 0.39 -19.73
C HIS A 26 1.09 0.86 -18.61
N HIS A 27 0.92 0.08 -17.55
CA HIS A 27 0.15 0.49 -16.37
C HIS A 27 0.85 1.65 -15.66
N TRP A 28 2.18 1.59 -15.55
CA TRP A 28 3.01 2.65 -14.98
C TRP A 28 2.76 4.01 -15.65
N VAL A 29 2.75 4.02 -16.98
CA VAL A 29 2.49 5.24 -17.79
C VAL A 29 1.05 5.74 -17.58
N ILE A 30 0.06 4.85 -17.66
CA ILE A 30 -1.35 5.22 -17.50
C ILE A 30 -1.63 5.76 -16.09
N TYR A 31 -1.11 5.11 -15.05
CA TYR A 31 -1.31 5.56 -13.67
C TYR A 31 -0.59 6.87 -13.39
N SER A 32 0.65 7.02 -13.84
CA SER A 32 1.35 8.30 -13.73
C SER A 32 0.60 9.43 -14.45
N PHE A 33 0.01 9.15 -15.61
CA PHE A 33 -0.83 10.12 -16.31
C PHE A 33 -2.06 10.52 -15.48
N LEU A 34 -2.86 9.54 -15.04
CA LEU A 34 -4.08 9.78 -14.26
C LEU A 34 -3.81 10.50 -12.93
N LEU A 35 -2.76 10.09 -12.21
CA LEU A 35 -2.33 10.73 -10.96
C LEU A 35 -1.82 12.14 -11.21
N GLY A 36 -1.17 12.38 -12.35
CA GLY A 36 -0.78 13.72 -12.78
C GLY A 36 -2.00 14.62 -12.88
N PHE A 37 -3.02 14.22 -13.65
CA PHE A 37 -4.29 14.95 -13.76
C PHE A 37 -4.95 15.19 -12.40
N ALA A 38 -5.02 14.15 -11.56
CA ALA A 38 -5.60 14.26 -10.22
C ALA A 38 -4.83 15.25 -9.34
N SER A 39 -3.52 15.41 -9.52
CA SER A 39 -2.68 16.33 -8.76
C SER A 39 -2.88 17.80 -9.14
N TYR A 40 -3.28 18.09 -10.37
CA TYR A 40 -3.63 19.47 -10.79
C TYR A 40 -5.03 19.88 -10.33
N PHE A 41 -5.92 18.93 -10.06
CA PHE A 41 -7.31 19.22 -9.70
C PHE A 41 -7.47 20.11 -8.45
N PRO A 42 -6.76 19.89 -7.32
CA PRO A 42 -6.82 20.78 -6.17
C PRO A 42 -6.40 22.21 -6.51
N TRP A 43 -5.35 22.37 -7.33
CA TRP A 43 -4.87 23.69 -7.74
C TRP A 43 -5.88 24.41 -8.64
N THR A 44 -6.44 23.70 -9.61
CA THR A 44 -7.51 24.22 -10.46
C THR A 44 -8.71 24.68 -9.63
N LEU A 45 -9.16 23.87 -8.67
CA LEU A 45 -10.27 24.25 -7.79
C LEU A 45 -9.98 25.52 -7.00
N LEU A 46 -8.76 25.68 -6.46
CA LEU A 46 -8.37 26.89 -5.74
C LEU A 46 -8.39 28.13 -6.63
N CYS A 47 -7.93 28.01 -7.89
CA CYS A 47 -7.96 29.11 -8.84
C CYS A 47 -9.39 29.53 -9.20
N GLU A 48 -10.27 28.56 -9.46
CA GLU A 48 -11.68 28.82 -9.80
C GLU A 48 -12.45 29.43 -8.61
N VAL A 49 -12.22 28.94 -7.38
CA VAL A 49 -12.81 29.54 -6.17
C VAL A 49 -12.32 30.98 -5.98
N HIS A 50 -11.03 31.24 -6.17
CA HIS A 50 -10.48 32.59 -6.11
C HIS A 50 -11.09 33.52 -7.17
N ALA A 51 -11.25 33.04 -8.41
CA ALA A 51 -11.92 33.76 -9.49
C ALA A 51 -13.35 34.17 -9.12
N VAL A 52 -14.14 33.22 -8.60
CA VAL A 52 -15.53 33.46 -8.20
C VAL A 52 -15.61 34.47 -7.05
N VAL A 53 -14.71 34.39 -6.06
CA VAL A 53 -14.75 35.27 -4.87
C VAL A 53 -14.29 36.69 -5.18
N TYR A 54 -13.24 36.86 -5.99
CA TYR A 54 -12.63 38.17 -6.26
C TYR A 54 -13.03 38.78 -7.62
N GLY A 55 -13.96 38.15 -8.35
CA GLY A 55 -14.53 38.68 -9.59
C GLY A 55 -13.57 38.69 -10.78
N GLY A 56 -12.62 37.76 -10.84
CA GLY A 56 -11.64 37.63 -11.93
C GLY A 56 -11.92 36.45 -12.86
N ASN A 57 -11.35 36.48 -14.07
CA ASN A 57 -11.25 35.29 -14.92
C ASN A 57 -9.95 34.56 -14.58
N SER A 58 -10.01 33.50 -13.78
CA SER A 58 -8.85 32.63 -13.54
C SER A 58 -9.15 31.21 -13.98
N PHE A 59 -8.99 30.97 -15.27
CA PHE A 59 -8.90 29.60 -15.79
C PHE A 59 -7.50 29.07 -15.44
N SER A 60 -7.41 27.90 -14.80
CA SER A 60 -6.09 27.28 -14.58
C SER A 60 -5.36 27.12 -15.91
N LYS A 61 -4.08 27.53 -16.00
CA LYS A 61 -3.36 27.43 -17.27
C LYS A 61 -3.21 25.98 -17.71
N PHE A 62 -3.14 25.05 -16.76
CA PHE A 62 -3.26 23.62 -17.01
C PHE A 62 -4.49 23.24 -17.84
N LEU A 63 -5.71 23.61 -17.45
CA LEU A 63 -6.90 23.32 -18.27
C LEU A 63 -6.85 24.03 -19.62
N SER A 64 -6.32 25.25 -19.65
CA SER A 64 -6.15 25.97 -20.92
C SER A 64 -5.18 25.27 -21.89
N LEU A 65 -4.14 24.59 -21.37
CA LEU A 65 -3.20 23.78 -22.15
C LEU A 65 -3.83 22.52 -22.73
N LEU A 66 -4.89 21.99 -22.12
CA LEU A 66 -5.64 20.85 -22.67
C LEU A 66 -6.55 21.24 -23.83
N VAL A 67 -7.04 22.50 -23.83
CA VAL A 67 -8.01 22.99 -24.81
C VAL A 67 -7.31 23.78 -25.94
N ASN A 68 -6.25 24.52 -25.62
CA ASN A 68 -5.54 25.40 -26.53
C ASN A 68 -4.07 24.99 -26.66
N TYR A 69 -3.64 24.71 -27.90
CA TYR A 69 -2.27 24.28 -28.19
C TYR A 69 -1.23 25.39 -27.99
N ASP A 70 -1.63 26.65 -28.12
CA ASP A 70 -0.75 27.83 -28.02
C ASP A 70 -0.52 28.31 -26.57
N ALA A 71 -1.11 27.63 -25.59
CA ALA A 71 -0.95 28.00 -24.19
C ALA A 71 0.48 27.70 -23.70
N THR A 72 1.07 28.63 -22.96
CA THR A 72 2.42 28.46 -22.38
C THR A 72 2.36 27.69 -21.06
N ILE A 73 3.30 26.76 -20.87
CA ILE A 73 3.43 26.02 -19.61
C ILE A 73 3.81 26.98 -18.46
N ASN A 74 3.04 26.94 -17.38
CA ASN A 74 3.35 27.68 -16.16
C ASN A 74 4.08 26.78 -15.16
N PHE A 75 5.38 27.00 -15.00
CA PHE A 75 6.22 26.21 -14.09
C PHE A 75 5.79 26.32 -12.63
N TYR A 76 5.17 27.43 -12.22
CA TYR A 76 4.65 27.60 -10.87
C TYR A 76 3.50 26.61 -10.57
N GLU A 77 2.61 26.40 -11.54
CA GLU A 77 1.51 25.43 -11.41
C GLU A 77 2.03 24.00 -11.34
N VAL A 78 3.06 23.67 -12.14
CA VAL A 78 3.72 22.35 -12.10
C VAL A 78 4.35 22.11 -10.73
N PHE A 79 5.02 23.12 -10.15
CA PHE A 79 5.63 23.01 -8.83
C PHE A 79 4.57 22.76 -7.74
N ILE A 80 3.47 23.52 -7.75
CA ILE A 80 2.39 23.34 -6.78
C ILE A 80 1.69 22.00 -6.95
N ALA A 81 1.38 21.59 -8.18
CA ALA A 81 0.79 20.29 -8.46
C ALA A 81 1.71 19.15 -7.98
N THR A 82 3.02 19.33 -8.08
CA THR A 82 3.99 18.38 -7.53
C THR A 82 3.88 18.26 -6.02
N MET A 83 3.73 19.37 -5.29
CA MET A 83 3.50 19.31 -3.84
C MET A 83 2.18 18.60 -3.49
N PHE A 84 1.10 18.87 -4.24
CA PHE A 84 -0.16 18.15 -4.08
C PHE A 84 -0.05 16.67 -4.39
N SER A 85 0.79 16.29 -5.35
CA SER A 85 0.98 14.88 -5.72
C SER A 85 1.57 14.02 -4.61
N VAL A 86 2.44 14.59 -3.76
CA VAL A 86 2.98 13.90 -2.59
C VAL A 86 1.88 13.59 -1.60
N VAL A 87 1.03 14.58 -1.29
CA VAL A 87 -0.12 14.42 -0.40
C VAL A 87 -1.12 13.41 -0.99
N LEU A 88 -1.40 13.51 -2.28
CA LEU A 88 -2.30 12.61 -3.00
C LEU A 88 -1.78 11.16 -2.94
N GLY A 89 -0.49 10.94 -3.22
CA GLY A 89 0.17 9.63 -3.13
C GLY A 89 0.01 9.01 -1.75
N LEU A 90 0.34 9.76 -0.69
CA LEU A 90 0.17 9.29 0.70
C LEU A 90 -1.29 8.97 1.06
N CYS A 91 -2.25 9.77 0.60
CA CYS A 91 -3.67 9.53 0.81
C CYS A 91 -4.13 8.24 0.12
N ILE A 92 -3.73 8.02 -1.14
CA ILE A 92 -4.06 6.81 -1.90
C ILE A 92 -3.42 5.58 -1.27
N THR A 93 -2.14 5.64 -0.89
CA THR A 93 -1.45 4.59 -0.12
C THR A 93 -2.22 4.23 1.14
N LYS A 94 -2.68 5.22 1.91
CA LYS A 94 -3.47 4.99 3.12
C LYS A 94 -4.82 4.33 2.81
N ILE A 95 -5.48 4.71 1.72
CA ILE A 95 -6.74 4.12 1.26
C ILE A 95 -6.55 2.64 0.89
N ILE A 96 -5.48 2.33 0.15
CA ILE A 96 -5.12 0.98 -0.28
C ILE A 96 -4.77 0.12 0.94
N ASN A 97 -3.83 0.56 1.77
CA ASN A 97 -3.35 -0.21 2.93
C ASN A 97 -4.44 -0.46 3.98
N ARG A 98 -5.38 0.49 4.17
CA ARG A 98 -6.54 0.30 5.06
C ARG A 98 -7.72 -0.42 4.41
N ARG A 99 -7.60 -0.82 3.15
CA ARG A 99 -8.62 -1.54 2.37
C ARG A 99 -9.97 -0.79 2.33
N LEU A 100 -9.94 0.55 2.33
CA LEU A 100 -11.15 1.37 2.46
C LEU A 100 -12.09 1.17 1.26
N LEU A 101 -11.55 1.00 0.06
CA LEU A 101 -12.35 0.73 -1.14
C LEU A 101 -13.13 -0.59 -1.04
N PHE A 102 -12.50 -1.66 -0.54
CA PHE A 102 -13.16 -2.95 -0.36
C PHE A 102 -14.21 -2.90 0.75
N LYS A 103 -13.92 -2.21 1.86
CA LYS A 103 -14.89 -1.98 2.94
C LYS A 103 -16.11 -1.21 2.42
N ALA A 104 -15.89 -0.15 1.64
CA ALA A 104 -16.98 0.61 1.02
C ALA A 104 -17.79 -0.23 0.02
N ALA A 105 -17.12 -1.00 -0.85
CA ALA A 105 -17.79 -1.85 -1.82
C ALA A 105 -18.64 -2.95 -1.18
N SER A 106 -18.16 -3.55 -0.07
CA SER A 106 -18.93 -4.54 0.70
C SER A 106 -20.13 -3.92 1.40
N VAL A 107 -19.96 -2.74 2.04
CA VAL A 107 -21.08 -2.01 2.67
C VAL A 107 -22.15 -1.63 1.64
N LEU A 108 -21.73 -1.20 0.45
CA LEU A 108 -22.63 -0.87 -0.65
C LEU A 108 -23.16 -2.10 -1.42
N ARG A 109 -22.76 -3.32 -1.04
CA ARG A 109 -23.09 -4.59 -1.72
C ARG A 109 -22.74 -4.59 -3.22
N VAL A 110 -21.71 -3.84 -3.59
CA VAL A 110 -21.18 -3.81 -4.96
C VAL A 110 -20.29 -5.03 -5.22
N SER A 111 -19.56 -5.49 -4.20
CA SER A 111 -18.69 -6.67 -4.31
C SER A 111 -18.37 -7.27 -2.95
N ASP A 112 -18.33 -8.61 -2.90
CA ASP A 112 -17.85 -9.40 -1.75
C ASP A 112 -16.43 -9.98 -2.01
N LYS A 113 -15.71 -9.44 -3.00
CA LYS A 113 -14.37 -9.93 -3.35
C LYS A 113 -13.38 -9.64 -2.21
N PHE A 114 -12.66 -10.66 -1.77
CA PHE A 114 -11.58 -10.49 -0.80
C PHE A 114 -10.43 -9.65 -1.39
N PRO A 115 -9.85 -8.71 -0.63
CA PRO A 115 -8.79 -7.83 -1.11
C PRO A 115 -7.54 -8.59 -1.57
N GLU A 116 -7.26 -9.71 -0.91
CA GLU A 116 -6.08 -10.53 -1.19
C GLU A 116 -6.48 -11.93 -1.61
N VAL A 117 -5.76 -12.46 -2.61
CA VAL A 117 -5.95 -13.82 -3.10
C VAL A 117 -5.37 -14.84 -2.12
N ASP A 118 -4.43 -14.39 -1.28
CA ASP A 118 -3.68 -15.22 -0.35
C ASP A 118 -4.37 -15.30 1.02
N ALA A 119 -4.68 -16.52 1.46
CA ALA A 119 -5.31 -16.77 2.76
C ALA A 119 -4.42 -16.35 3.94
N TRP A 120 -3.09 -16.52 3.84
CA TRP A 120 -2.14 -16.13 4.89
C TRP A 120 -2.12 -14.63 5.09
N VAL A 121 -1.94 -13.87 4.01
CA VAL A 121 -1.90 -12.39 4.09
C VAL A 121 -3.27 -11.84 4.49
N ASN A 122 -4.36 -12.48 4.06
CA ASN A 122 -5.69 -12.12 4.52
C ASN A 122 -5.87 -12.38 6.02
N CYS A 123 -5.40 -13.50 6.55
CA CYS A 123 -5.41 -13.80 7.98
C CYS A 123 -4.62 -12.76 8.79
N LEU A 124 -3.39 -12.44 8.39
CA LEU A 124 -2.58 -11.41 9.05
C LEU A 124 -3.29 -10.05 9.07
N ALA A 125 -3.86 -9.64 7.94
CA ALA A 125 -4.53 -8.35 7.84
C ALA A 125 -5.87 -8.28 8.59
N CYS A 126 -6.60 -9.40 8.68
CA CYS A 126 -7.89 -9.46 9.37
C CYS A 126 -7.74 -9.55 10.89
N TYR A 127 -6.81 -10.39 11.37
CA TYR A 127 -6.66 -10.66 12.80
C TYR A 127 -5.58 -9.81 13.46
N ASN A 128 -4.63 -9.27 12.69
CA ASN A 128 -3.48 -8.50 13.18
C ASN A 128 -2.82 -9.14 14.41
N PRO A 129 -2.42 -10.42 14.32
CA PRO A 129 -1.93 -11.18 15.47
C PRO A 129 -0.59 -10.62 15.95
N VAL A 130 -0.47 -10.41 17.26
CA VAL A 130 0.79 -9.98 17.88
C VAL A 130 1.62 -11.20 18.28
N TRP A 131 0.97 -12.22 18.83
CA TRP A 131 1.59 -13.47 19.26
C TRP A 131 1.13 -14.61 18.38
N VAL A 132 2.08 -15.44 17.97
CA VAL A 132 1.82 -16.60 17.15
C VAL A 132 2.54 -17.81 17.71
N ARG A 133 1.96 -18.97 17.46
CA ARG A 133 2.60 -20.26 17.68
C ARG A 133 2.80 -20.94 16.35
N VAL A 134 4.04 -21.30 16.06
CA VAL A 134 4.44 -22.04 14.87
C VAL A 134 4.80 -23.46 15.30
N ARG A 135 4.10 -24.45 14.76
CA ARG A 135 4.38 -25.87 14.98
C ARG A 135 5.10 -26.43 13.76
N ASP A 136 6.34 -26.84 13.96
CA ASP A 136 7.14 -27.57 12.98
C ASP A 136 6.84 -29.07 13.13
N ILE A 137 6.15 -29.64 12.15
CA ILE A 137 5.70 -31.03 12.16
C ILE A 137 6.90 -31.97 11.95
N GLU A 138 7.90 -31.57 11.17
CA GLU A 138 9.04 -32.42 10.84
C GLU A 138 9.99 -32.58 12.04
N HIS A 139 10.24 -31.49 12.77
CA HIS A 139 11.19 -31.48 13.89
C HIS A 139 10.55 -31.64 15.27
N ASN A 140 9.22 -31.78 15.34
CA ASN A 140 8.47 -31.91 16.59
C ASN A 140 8.78 -30.77 17.59
N ARG A 141 8.87 -29.54 17.06
CA ARG A 141 9.14 -28.31 17.82
C ARG A 141 7.97 -27.35 17.71
N ILE A 142 7.72 -26.65 18.81
CA ILE A 142 6.71 -25.59 18.88
C ILE A 142 7.42 -24.30 19.26
N TYR A 143 7.30 -23.29 18.41
CA TYR A 143 7.84 -21.95 18.62
C TYR A 143 6.68 -21.03 18.99
N GLN A 144 6.76 -20.34 20.13
CA GLN A 144 5.76 -19.34 20.52
C GLN A 144 6.45 -18.01 20.73
N GLY A 145 6.04 -16.99 19.98
CA GLY A 145 6.72 -15.70 20.00
C GLY A 145 5.88 -14.58 19.39
N ARG A 146 6.39 -13.37 19.50
CA ARG A 146 5.82 -12.18 18.87
C ARG A 146 6.14 -12.22 17.37
N LEU A 147 5.14 -12.07 16.51
CA LEU A 147 5.36 -12.02 15.07
C LEU A 147 6.09 -10.72 14.71
N ALA A 148 7.32 -10.84 14.21
CA ALA A 148 8.14 -9.70 13.82
C ALA A 148 8.06 -9.44 12.30
N SER A 149 8.24 -10.49 11.50
CA SER A 149 8.10 -10.40 10.06
C SER A 149 7.84 -11.77 9.43
N THR A 150 7.37 -11.74 8.18
CA THR A 150 7.12 -12.92 7.35
C THR A 150 7.76 -12.70 5.99
N SER A 151 8.20 -13.77 5.34
CA SER A 151 8.63 -13.74 3.95
C SER A 151 7.55 -13.20 3.01
N ASP A 152 7.96 -12.76 1.83
CA ASP A 152 7.05 -12.31 0.77
C ASP A 152 5.98 -13.40 0.47
N PRO A 153 4.71 -13.03 0.26
CA PRO A 153 3.65 -13.93 -0.19
C PRO A 153 4.03 -14.86 -1.36
N THR A 154 5.00 -14.49 -2.21
CA THR A 154 5.41 -15.30 -3.37
C THR A 154 6.41 -16.40 -3.05
N GLU A 155 7.36 -16.16 -2.15
CA GLU A 155 8.41 -17.14 -1.79
C GLU A 155 7.99 -17.99 -0.59
N ARG A 156 7.29 -17.42 0.40
CA ARG A 156 6.76 -18.11 1.60
C ARG A 156 7.78 -18.95 2.38
N ASP A 157 9.04 -18.56 2.36
CA ASP A 157 10.17 -19.34 2.87
C ASP A 157 10.64 -18.95 4.29
N GLY A 158 9.87 -18.17 5.06
CA GLY A 158 10.15 -18.09 6.49
C GLY A 158 9.39 -17.09 7.33
N ILE A 159 9.53 -17.25 8.65
CA ILE A 159 8.90 -16.42 9.68
C ILE A 159 9.98 -16.00 10.69
N VAL A 160 9.93 -14.74 11.11
CA VAL A 160 10.76 -14.22 12.20
C VAL A 160 9.88 -13.97 13.41
N LEU A 161 10.29 -14.55 14.53
CA LEU A 161 9.64 -14.40 15.83
C LEU A 161 10.58 -13.72 16.82
N GLU A 162 10.04 -12.80 17.61
CA GLU A 162 10.71 -12.15 18.73
C GLU A 162 10.19 -12.72 20.07
N GLU A 163 11.00 -12.59 21.12
CA GLU A 163 10.65 -13.07 22.48
C GLU A 163 10.19 -14.53 22.48
N THR A 164 10.88 -15.37 21.70
CA THR A 164 10.42 -16.72 21.37
C THR A 164 10.76 -17.71 22.47
N VAL A 165 9.74 -18.43 22.92
CA VAL A 165 9.88 -19.62 23.76
C VAL A 165 9.71 -20.86 22.91
N ILE A 166 10.64 -21.80 23.04
CA ILE A 166 10.65 -23.03 22.24
C ILE A 166 10.28 -24.19 23.15
N TYR A 167 9.34 -25.01 22.68
CA TYR A 167 8.83 -26.19 23.34
C TYR A 167 9.06 -27.44 22.50
N ASN A 168 9.05 -28.60 23.14
CA ASN A 168 8.87 -29.87 22.44
C ASN A 168 7.39 -30.12 22.12
N GLU A 169 7.11 -31.19 21.39
CA GLU A 169 5.75 -31.63 21.05
C GLU A 169 4.86 -31.88 22.28
N GLN A 170 5.45 -32.32 23.40
CA GLN A 170 4.76 -32.55 24.67
C GLN A 170 4.46 -31.25 25.44
N GLY A 171 4.83 -30.08 24.92
CA GLY A 171 4.60 -28.78 25.55
C GLY A 171 5.59 -28.43 26.69
N MET A 172 6.68 -29.18 26.84
CA MET A 172 7.76 -28.83 27.76
C MET A 172 8.65 -27.74 27.16
N LYS A 173 8.88 -26.67 27.92
CA LYS A 173 9.79 -25.58 27.55
C LYS A 173 11.22 -26.11 27.47
N LEU A 174 11.87 -25.91 26.32
CA LEU A 174 13.26 -26.27 26.09
C LEU A 174 14.17 -25.10 26.43
N TYR A 175 13.96 -23.97 25.76
CA TYR A 175 14.74 -22.76 25.96
C TYR A 175 13.98 -21.53 25.44
N GLN A 176 14.55 -20.36 25.67
CA GLN A 176 13.99 -19.08 25.26
C GLN A 176 15.10 -18.24 24.63
N VAL A 177 14.74 -17.55 23.55
CA VAL A 177 15.67 -16.77 22.74
C VAL A 177 15.00 -15.45 22.31
N PRO A 178 15.77 -14.36 22.20
CA PRO A 178 15.21 -13.06 21.87
C PRO A 178 14.65 -13.01 20.45
N VAL A 179 15.28 -13.70 19.48
CA VAL A 179 14.84 -13.72 18.08
C VAL A 179 15.09 -15.12 17.50
N VAL A 180 14.14 -15.62 16.69
CA VAL A 180 14.26 -16.85 15.92
C VAL A 180 13.81 -16.59 14.50
N TYR A 181 14.64 -17.00 13.53
CA TYR A 181 14.25 -17.12 12.14
C TYR A 181 13.99 -18.59 11.82
N ILE A 182 12.81 -18.88 11.28
CA ILE A 182 12.39 -20.22 10.88
C ILE A 182 12.39 -20.27 9.34
N PRO A 183 13.44 -20.82 8.70
CA PRO A 183 13.54 -20.92 7.24
C PRO A 183 12.74 -22.12 6.73
N LYS A 184 11.42 -22.09 6.90
CA LYS A 184 10.52 -23.16 6.50
C LYS A 184 9.41 -22.62 5.61
N LYS A 185 9.00 -23.46 4.66
CA LYS A 185 7.81 -23.21 3.86
C LYS A 185 6.59 -23.24 4.74
N MET A 186 5.65 -22.33 4.46
CA MET A 186 4.34 -22.29 5.13
C MET A 186 3.55 -23.61 5.05
N GLU A 187 3.87 -24.49 4.09
CA GLU A 187 3.24 -25.80 3.92
C GLU A 187 3.69 -26.83 4.98
N ASP A 188 4.90 -26.66 5.54
CA ASP A 188 5.51 -27.58 6.50
C ASP A 188 5.19 -27.22 7.96
N VAL A 189 4.52 -26.10 8.17
CA VAL A 189 4.25 -25.53 9.50
C VAL A 189 2.78 -25.23 9.70
N ILE A 190 2.31 -25.40 10.93
CA ILE A 190 0.97 -24.95 11.34
C ILE A 190 1.14 -23.69 12.18
N ILE A 191 0.41 -22.64 11.84
CA ILE A 191 0.47 -21.35 12.53
C ILE A 191 -0.86 -21.12 13.25
N GLU A 192 -0.77 -20.96 14.56
CA GLU A 192 -1.89 -20.66 15.46
C GLU A 192 -1.74 -19.21 15.97
N PHE A 193 -2.80 -18.42 15.94
CA PHE A 193 -2.83 -17.07 16.54
C PHE A 193 -3.28 -17.18 18.01
N ILE A 194 -2.57 -16.49 18.91
CA ILE A 194 -2.80 -16.52 20.37
C ILE A 194 -3.22 -15.15 20.87
#